data_AF-A0A6N2UV58-F1
#
_entry.id   AF-A0A6N2UV58-F1
#
_cell.length_a   1.000
_cell.length_b   1.000
_cell.length_c   1.000
_cell.angle_alpha   90.00
_cell.angle_beta   90.00
_cell.angle_gamma   90.00
#
_symmetry.space_group_name_H-M   'P 1'
#
loop_
_entity.id
_entity.type
_entity.pdbx_description
1 polymer ?
#
loop_
_entity_poly.entity_id
_entity_poly.type
_entity_poly.pdbx_seq_one_letter_code
_entity_poly.pdbx_strand_id
1 'polypeptide(L)'
;MINAYKAYWKRYFDFKGRTSRSNFWWAILGQFIVSIVVGFLARMLDTNAVNSLWSLITFIPGLSLNVRRLHDVDHSGWLVLLAYIPIILFMVSLTLTTASLLMNAEAASGTRKREKLQNFSLFLYNVRYSMIVLDIICSGNLEVTRNSLIA
;
A
#
# COMPACT_ATOMS: atom_id res chain seq x y z
N MET A 1 10.42 1.95 16.60
CA MET A 1 10.49 1.46 15.20
C MET A 1 10.64 -0.06 15.10
N ILE A 2 11.77 -0.66 15.50
CA ILE A 2 12.05 -2.09 15.30
C ILE A 2 10.98 -3.01 15.93
N ASN A 3 10.49 -2.67 17.13
CA ASN A 3 9.45 -3.44 17.81
C ASN A 3 8.11 -3.43 17.04
N ALA A 4 7.78 -2.34 16.36
CA ALA A 4 6.57 -2.23 15.56
C ALA A 4 6.66 -3.12 14.31
N TYR A 5 7.83 -3.15 13.65
CA TYR A 5 8.05 -4.04 12.51
C TYR A 5 8.10 -5.51 12.93
N LYS A 6 8.67 -5.84 14.08
CA LYS A 6 8.56 -7.19 14.66
C LYS A 6 7.10 -7.57 14.93
N ALA A 7 6.30 -6.63 15.44
CA ALA A 7 4.87 -6.85 15.69
C ALA A 7 4.06 -7.04 14.40
N TYR A 8 4.45 -6.38 13.31
CA TYR A 8 3.87 -6.56 11.96
C TYR A 8 3.92 -8.03 11.54
N TRP A 9 5.10 -8.64 11.62
CA TRP A 9 5.31 -10.04 11.26
C TRP A 9 4.78 -11.02 12.30
N LYS A 10 4.93 -10.72 13.60
CA LYS A 10 4.49 -11.62 14.68
C LYS A 10 2.97 -11.75 14.74
N ARG A 11 2.25 -10.70 14.37
CA ARG A 11 0.78 -10.67 14.38
C ARG A 11 0.28 -10.76 12.94
N TYR A 12 0.68 -11.81 12.22
CA TYR A 12 0.35 -11.96 10.81
C TYR A 12 -1.14 -12.26 10.56
N PHE A 13 -1.75 -13.10 11.41
CA PHE A 13 -3.15 -13.55 11.29
C PHE A 13 -4.06 -13.06 12.44
N ASP A 14 -3.64 -12.05 13.19
CA ASP A 14 -4.43 -11.53 14.31
C ASP A 14 -5.32 -10.38 13.84
N PHE A 15 -6.61 -10.63 13.64
CA PHE A 15 -7.56 -9.61 13.19
C PHE A 15 -8.30 -8.91 14.33
N LYS A 16 -8.11 -9.32 15.59
CA LYS A 16 -8.95 -8.89 16.71
C LYS A 16 -8.35 -7.81 17.58
N GLY A 17 -7.02 -7.67 17.60
CA GLY A 17 -6.40 -6.70 18.51
C GLY A 17 -6.34 -5.27 17.97
N ARG A 18 -5.76 -4.37 18.78
CA ARG A 18 -5.63 -2.94 18.48
C ARG A 18 -4.19 -2.58 18.11
N THR A 19 -4.00 -1.51 17.33
CA THR A 19 -2.66 -0.99 16.99
C THR A 19 -2.62 0.53 17.10
N SER A 20 -1.79 1.04 18.00
CA SER A 20 -1.56 2.49 18.14
C SER A 20 -1.08 3.11 16.82
N ARG A 21 -1.52 4.35 16.54
CA ARG A 21 -1.19 5.10 15.31
C ARG A 21 0.31 5.17 15.03
N SER A 22 1.14 5.38 16.04
CA SER A 22 2.60 5.43 15.90
C SER A 22 3.20 4.09 15.42
N ASN A 23 2.78 2.97 16.02
CA ASN A 23 3.23 1.63 15.61
C ASN A 23 2.80 1.27 14.19
N PHE A 24 1.61 1.72 13.77
CA PHE A 24 1.14 1.56 12.40
C PHE A 24 2.07 2.24 11.39
N TRP A 25 2.38 3.53 11.61
CA TRP A 25 3.29 4.27 10.73
C TRP A 25 4.70 3.72 10.72
N TRP A 26 5.23 3.29 11.87
CA TRP A 26 6.54 2.63 11.92
C TRP A 26 6.57 1.30 11.16
N ALA A 27 5.47 0.54 11.17
CA ALA A 27 5.38 -0.70 10.42
C ALA A 27 5.31 -0.45 8.90
N ILE A 28 4.57 0.57 8.46
CA ILE A 28 4.50 1.01 7.06
C ILE A 28 5.87 1.49 6.58
N LEU A 29 6.56 2.31 7.37
CA LEU A 29 7.88 2.82 7.03
C LEU A 29 8.91 1.70 6.93
N GLY A 30 8.87 0.73 7.86
CA GLY A 30 9.67 -0.49 7.77
C GLY A 30 9.37 -1.28 6.50
N GLN A 31 8.09 -1.45 6.16
CA GLN A 31 7.69 -2.15 4.94
C GLN A 31 8.16 -1.42 3.68
N PHE A 32 8.09 -0.09 3.66
CA PHE A 32 8.54 0.73 2.54
C PHE A 32 10.05 0.55 2.28
N ILE A 33 10.87 0.60 3.35
CA ILE A 33 12.32 0.39 3.25
C ILE A 33 12.63 -1.00 2.69
N VAL A 34 11.97 -2.05 3.21
CA VAL A 34 12.21 -3.41 2.73
C VAL A 34 11.75 -3.58 1.28
N SER A 35 10.64 -2.96 0.88
CA SER A 35 10.18 -2.99 -0.51
C SER A 35 11.18 -2.33 -1.48
N ILE A 36 11.91 -1.28 -1.07
CA ILE A 36 12.99 -0.71 -1.90
C ILE A 36 14.11 -1.73 -2.09
N VAL A 37 14.54 -2.39 -1.01
CA VAL A 37 15.61 -3.39 -1.05
C VAL A 37 15.21 -4.58 -1.93
N VAL A 38 14.00 -5.10 -1.74
CA VAL A 38 13.47 -6.21 -2.55
C VAL A 38 13.36 -5.80 -4.02
N GLY A 39 12.85 -4.60 -4.30
CA GLY A 39 12.76 -4.08 -5.67
C GLY A 39 14.13 -3.92 -6.33
N PHE A 40 15.16 -3.54 -5.57
CA PHE A 40 16.53 -3.47 -6.07
C PHE A 40 17.11 -4.86 -6.38
N LEU A 41 16.91 -5.82 -5.47
CA LEU A 41 17.35 -7.21 -5.65
C LEU A 41 16.67 -7.89 -6.85
N ALA A 42 15.36 -7.69 -7.01
CA ALA A 42 14.61 -8.22 -8.15
C ALA A 42 15.17 -7.72 -9.49
N ARG A 43 15.63 -6.47 -9.55
CA ARG A 43 16.28 -5.90 -10.75
C ARG A 43 17.69 -6.42 -10.98
N MET A 44 18.43 -6.70 -9.91
CA MET A 44 19.77 -7.29 -10.02
C MET A 44 19.72 -8.74 -10.52
N LEU A 45 18.70 -9.48 -10.11
CA LEU A 45 18.50 -10.88 -10.49
C LEU A 45 17.70 -11.04 -11.79
N ASP A 46 17.19 -9.93 -12.34
CA ASP A 46 16.31 -9.87 -13.52
C ASP A 46 15.09 -10.82 -13.42
N THR A 47 14.54 -10.95 -12.20
CA THR A 47 13.36 -11.79 -11.94
C THR A 47 12.23 -10.98 -11.33
N ASN A 48 11.05 -11.11 -11.92
CA ASN A 48 9.82 -10.56 -11.38
C ASN A 48 9.21 -11.44 -10.29
N ALA A 49 9.60 -12.72 -10.24
CA ALA A 49 9.09 -13.70 -9.28
C ALA A 49 9.33 -13.28 -7.82
N VAL A 50 10.48 -12.65 -7.54
CA VAL A 50 10.82 -12.14 -6.20
C VAL A 50 9.83 -11.07 -5.74
N ASN A 51 9.49 -10.12 -6.62
CA ASN A 51 8.51 -9.07 -6.31
C ASN A 51 7.09 -9.63 -6.15
N SER A 52 6.69 -10.58 -7.00
CA SER A 52 5.38 -11.23 -6.89
C SER A 52 5.25 -11.97 -5.56
N LEU A 53 6.25 -12.78 -5.20
CA LEU A 53 6.23 -13.55 -3.95
C LEU A 53 6.22 -12.62 -2.72
N TRP A 54 7.04 -11.56 -2.74
CA TRP A 54 7.05 -10.56 -1.67
C TRP A 54 5.69 -9.87 -1.51
N SER A 55 5.02 -9.56 -2.62
CA SER A 55 3.69 -8.93 -2.59
C SER A 55 2.65 -9.85 -1.97
N LEU A 56 2.70 -11.15 -2.26
CA LEU A 56 1.77 -12.13 -1.65
C LEU A 56 1.99 -12.27 -0.14
N ILE A 57 3.25 -12.34 0.30
CA ILE A 57 3.62 -12.48 1.71
C ILE A 57 3.24 -11.23 2.52
N THR A 58 3.31 -10.05 1.92
CA THR A 58 3.04 -8.78 2.64
C THR A 58 1.57 -8.38 2.59
N PHE A 59 0.78 -9.01 1.72
CA PHE A 59 -0.64 -8.75 1.55
C PHE A 59 -1.45 -9.06 2.83
N ILE A 60 -1.29 -10.26 3.39
CA ILE A 60 -2.05 -10.70 4.57
C ILE A 60 -1.77 -9.82 5.81
N PRO A 61 -0.52 -9.56 6.21
CA PRO A 61 -0.24 -8.74 7.38
C PRO A 61 -0.63 -7.27 7.16
N GLY A 62 -0.54 -6.77 5.91
CA GLY A 62 -1.09 -5.46 5.53
C GLY A 62 -2.60 -5.38 5.76
N LEU A 63 -3.34 -6.40 5.33
CA LEU A 63 -4.79 -6.51 5.56
C LEU A 63 -5.11 -6.61 7.05
N SER A 64 -4.36 -7.43 7.79
CA SER A 64 -4.51 -7.59 9.23
C SER A 64 -4.36 -6.25 9.97
N LEU A 65 -3.37 -5.43 9.63
CA LEU A 65 -3.18 -4.11 10.23
C LEU A 65 -4.31 -3.13 9.94
N ASN A 66 -4.81 -3.13 8.70
CA ASN A 66 -5.94 -2.28 8.34
C ASN A 66 -7.21 -2.68 9.08
N VAL A 67 -7.47 -3.99 9.24
CA VAL A 67 -8.61 -4.51 10.01
C VAL A 67 -8.52 -4.09 11.48
N ARG A 68 -7.35 -4.18 12.12
CA ARG A 68 -7.16 -3.73 13.52
C ARG A 68 -7.43 -2.24 13.70
N ARG A 69 -7.00 -1.43 12.74
CA ARG A 69 -7.24 0.02 12.76
C ARG A 69 -8.71 0.35 12.54
N LEU A 70 -9.41 -0.43 11.73
CA LEU A 70 -10.84 -0.24 11.54
C LEU A 70 -11.65 -0.65 12.77
N HIS A 71 -11.26 -1.74 13.43
CA HIS A 71 -11.79 -2.11 14.74
C HIS A 71 -11.50 -1.05 15.82
N ASP A 72 -10.44 -0.24 15.68
CA ASP A 72 -10.22 0.88 16.60
C ASP A 72 -11.28 2.00 16.49
N VAL A 73 -12.02 2.05 15.37
CA VAL A 73 -13.09 3.01 15.07
C VAL A 73 -14.49 2.37 15.25
N ASP A 74 -14.56 1.23 15.95
CA ASP A 74 -15.78 0.44 16.18
C ASP A 74 -16.55 0.02 14.90
N HIS A 75 -15.86 0.03 13.76
CA HIS A 75 -16.40 -0.43 12.48
C HIS A 75 -16.02 -1.88 12.20
N SER A 76 -16.88 -2.61 11.49
CA SER A 76 -16.64 -4.01 11.16
C SER A 76 -15.45 -4.17 10.21
N GLY A 77 -14.50 -5.06 10.54
CA GLY A 77 -13.30 -5.33 9.74
C GLY A 77 -13.57 -5.71 8.27
N TRP A 78 -14.79 -6.12 7.95
CA TRP A 78 -15.24 -6.44 6.60
C TRP A 78 -15.26 -5.23 5.65
N LEU A 79 -15.46 -4.01 6.18
CA LEU A 79 -15.45 -2.79 5.37
C LEU A 79 -14.07 -2.49 4.77
N VAL A 80 -12.99 -3.06 5.34
CA VAL A 80 -11.66 -2.99 4.72
C VAL A 80 -11.69 -3.62 3.32
N LEU A 81 -12.37 -4.76 3.15
CA LEU A 81 -12.45 -5.43 1.86
C LEU A 81 -13.22 -4.59 0.84
N LEU A 82 -14.32 -3.97 1.28
CA LEU A 82 -15.12 -3.06 0.46
C LEU A 82 -14.31 -1.82 0.04
N ALA A 83 -13.43 -1.31 0.91
CA ALA A 83 -12.53 -0.20 0.59
C ALA A 83 -11.45 -0.60 -0.44
N TYR A 84 -11.03 -1.87 -0.50
CA TYR A 84 -10.08 -2.35 -1.51
C TYR A 84 -10.68 -2.41 -2.93
N ILE A 85 -11.99 -2.57 -3.10
CA ILE A 85 -12.65 -2.66 -4.41
C ILE A 85 -12.43 -1.39 -5.27
N PRO A 86 -12.79 -0.17 -4.84
CA PRO A 86 -12.58 1.04 -5.63
C PRO A 86 -11.10 1.32 -5.87
N ILE A 87 -10.22 0.91 -4.95
CA ILE A 87 -8.77 1.05 -5.09
C ILE A 87 -8.25 0.17 -6.22
N ILE A 88 -8.64 -1.11 -6.25
CA ILE A 88 -8.23 -2.04 -7.30
C ILE A 88 -8.73 -1.54 -8.67
N LEU A 89 -9.97 -1.05 -8.74
CA LEU A 89 -10.54 -0.49 -9.97
C LEU A 89 -9.76 0.75 -10.45
N PHE A 90 -9.39 1.65 -9.54
CA PHE A 90 -8.57 2.81 -9.87
C PHE A 90 -7.17 2.42 -10.35
N MET A 91 -6.55 1.42 -9.73
CA MET A 91 -5.23 0.91 -10.12
C MET A 91 -5.25 0.28 -11.51
N VAL A 92 -6.25 -0.56 -11.79
CA VAL A 92 -6.42 -1.19 -13.11
C VAL A 92 -6.65 -0.13 -14.18
N SER A 93 -7.56 0.82 -13.95
CA SER A 93 -7.82 1.92 -14.88
C SER A 93 -6.55 2.71 -15.21
N LEU A 94 -5.75 3.06 -14.18
CA LEU A 94 -4.51 3.80 -14.38
C LEU A 94 -3.45 3.01 -15.15
N THR A 95 -3.28 1.72 -14.87
CA THR A 95 -2.35 0.87 -15.63
C THR A 95 -2.75 0.75 -17.10
N LEU A 96 -4.06 0.65 -17.38
CA LEU A 96 -4.57 0.61 -18.75
C LEU A 96 -4.35 1.95 -19.48
N THR A 97 -4.55 3.09 -18.80
CA THR A 97 -4.28 4.41 -19.38
C THR A 97 -2.80 4.65 -19.63
N THR A 98 -1.93 4.22 -18.71
CA THR A 98 -0.47 4.37 -18.89
C THR A 98 0.07 3.42 -19.95
N ALA A 99 -0.46 2.21 -20.05
CA ALA A 99 -0.15 1.26 -21.14
C ALA A 99 -0.59 1.79 -22.52
N SER A 100 -1.77 2.41 -22.62
CA SER A 100 -2.23 2.99 -23.88
C SER A 100 -1.41 4.23 -24.28
N LEU A 101 -1.03 5.09 -23.33
CA LEU A 101 -0.10 6.19 -23.56
C LEU A 101 1.29 5.69 -23.98
N LEU A 102 1.71 4.55 -23.44
CA LEU A 102 2.97 3.88 -23.79
C LEU A 102 2.98 3.40 -25.22
N MET A 103 1.93 2.70 -25.65
CA MET A 103 1.80 2.22 -27.03
C MET A 103 1.78 3.40 -28.03
N ASN A 104 1.14 4.53 -27.66
CA ASN A 104 1.16 5.76 -28.46
C ASN A 104 2.54 6.45 -28.49
N ALA A 105 3.36 6.26 -27.45
CA ALA A 105 4.70 6.85 -27.33
C ALA A 105 5.80 5.98 -27.95
N GLU A 106 5.64 4.67 -28.00
CA GLU A 106 6.55 3.73 -28.69
C GLU A 106 6.55 3.94 -30.19
N ALA A 107 5.44 4.42 -30.76
CA ALA A 107 5.40 4.91 -32.14
C ALA A 107 6.35 6.11 -32.40
N ALA A 108 6.90 6.75 -31.35
CA ALA A 108 7.64 8.01 -31.46
C ALA A 108 9.14 8.00 -31.06
N SER A 109 9.69 7.06 -30.28
CA SER A 109 11.16 7.03 -30.01
C SER A 109 11.70 5.77 -29.29
N GLY A 110 12.98 5.45 -29.55
CA GLY A 110 13.75 4.29 -29.06
C GLY A 110 13.71 4.01 -27.55
N THR A 111 13.50 2.74 -27.21
CA THR A 111 12.58 2.33 -26.14
C THR A 111 13.21 1.83 -24.83
N ARG A 112 14.54 1.68 -24.73
CA ARG A 112 15.13 0.91 -23.60
C ARG A 112 15.35 1.69 -22.28
N LYS A 113 15.56 3.01 -22.34
CA LYS A 113 15.77 3.84 -21.13
C LYS A 113 14.44 4.28 -20.50
N ARG A 114 13.37 4.36 -21.30
CA ARG A 114 12.01 4.78 -20.88
C ARG A 114 11.30 3.74 -20.02
N GLU A 115 11.41 2.46 -20.36
CA GLU A 115 10.82 1.36 -19.57
C GLU A 115 11.33 1.35 -18.11
N LYS A 116 12.65 1.52 -17.91
CA LYS A 116 13.25 1.56 -16.57
C LYS A 116 12.77 2.75 -15.73
N LEU A 117 12.57 3.90 -16.37
CA LEU A 117 12.04 5.14 -15.76
C LEU A 117 10.54 5.04 -15.45
N GLN A 118 9.77 4.33 -16.28
CA GLN A 118 8.34 4.11 -16.03
C GLN A 118 8.08 3.13 -14.90
N ASN A 119 8.85 2.06 -14.81
CA ASN A 119 8.77 1.12 -13.69
C ASN A 119 9.16 1.80 -12.37
N PHE A 120 10.08 2.78 -12.41
CA PHE A 120 10.43 3.59 -11.23
C PHE A 120 9.32 4.61 -10.88
N SER A 121 8.72 5.26 -11.88
CA SER A 121 7.59 6.18 -11.68
C SER A 121 6.36 5.45 -11.12
N LEU A 122 6.00 4.30 -11.69
CA LEU A 122 4.92 3.43 -11.21
C LEU A 122 5.18 2.92 -9.79
N PHE A 123 6.43 2.62 -9.44
CA PHE A 123 6.80 2.25 -8.08
C PHE A 123 6.57 3.40 -7.09
N LEU A 124 7.04 4.62 -7.41
CA LEU A 124 6.82 5.81 -6.59
C LEU A 124 5.33 6.17 -6.47
N TYR A 125 4.56 5.88 -7.51
CA TYR A 125 3.12 6.09 -7.53
C TYR A 125 2.40 5.08 -6.63
N ASN A 126 2.68 3.78 -6.73
CA ASN A 126 2.11 2.78 -5.82
C ASN A 126 2.41 3.09 -4.34
N VAL A 127 3.62 3.56 -4.05
CA VAL A 127 4.04 4.01 -2.71
C VAL A 127 3.22 5.21 -2.26
N ARG A 128 3.12 6.27 -3.07
CA ARG A 128 2.39 7.49 -2.72
C ARG A 128 0.89 7.23 -2.52
N TYR A 129 0.30 6.38 -3.34
CA TYR A 129 -1.13 6.06 -3.26
C TYR A 129 -1.47 5.19 -2.05
N SER A 130 -0.60 4.26 -1.66
CA SER A 130 -0.76 3.53 -0.41
C SER A 130 -0.77 4.46 0.81
N MET A 131 0.07 5.50 0.81
CA MET A 131 0.12 6.50 1.90
C MET A 131 -1.16 7.35 1.98
N ILE A 132 -1.71 7.80 0.84
CA ILE A 132 -2.94 8.62 0.80
C ILE A 132 -4.16 7.85 1.31
N VAL A 133 -4.31 6.58 0.91
CA VAL A 133 -5.42 5.73 1.38
C VAL A 133 -5.34 5.52 2.88
N LEU A 134 -4.14 5.29 3.40
CA LEU A 134 -3.91 5.11 4.84
C LEU A 134 -4.15 6.41 5.60
N ASP A 135 -3.90 7.58 4.99
CA ASP A 135 -4.22 8.90 5.54
C ASP A 135 -5.74 9.13 5.61
N ILE A 136 -6.51 8.77 4.58
CA ILE A 136 -7.99 8.86 4.60
C ILE A 136 -8.58 7.96 5.70
N ILE A 137 -8.03 6.76 5.89
CA ILE A 137 -8.43 5.84 6.96
C ILE A 137 -8.02 6.39 8.35
N CYS A 138 -6.95 7.20 8.43
CA CYS A 138 -6.48 7.80 9.68
C CYS A 138 -7.13 9.16 10.00
N SER A 139 -7.56 9.93 8.99
CA SER A 139 -8.09 11.29 9.12
C SER A 139 -9.59 11.37 9.38
N GLY A 140 -10.34 10.27 9.16
CA GLY A 140 -11.79 10.20 9.38
C GLY A 140 -12.26 10.52 10.82
N ASN A 141 -11.32 10.75 11.75
CA ASN A 141 -11.61 11.06 13.15
C ASN A 141 -11.48 12.55 13.52
N LEU A 142 -11.30 13.48 12.58
CA LEU A 142 -11.28 14.93 12.91
C LEU A 142 -12.64 15.63 12.70
N GLU A 143 -13.56 15.03 11.98
CA GLU A 143 -14.89 15.61 11.70
C GLU A 143 -15.97 15.08 12.65
N VAL A 144 -15.97 13.78 12.97
CA VAL A 144 -17.02 13.18 13.80
C VAL A 144 -16.94 13.64 15.26
N THR A 145 -15.75 13.74 15.86
CA THR A 145 -15.61 14.28 17.23
C THR A 145 -15.80 15.78 17.32
N ARG A 146 -15.68 16.53 16.22
CA ARG A 146 -15.99 17.97 16.21
C ARG A 146 -17.49 18.19 16.26
N ASN A 147 -18.26 17.37 15.53
CA ASN A 147 -19.72 17.49 15.49
C ASN A 147 -20.41 16.93 16.74
N SER A 148 -19.78 16.02 17.48
CA SER A 148 -20.31 15.52 18.77
C SER A 148 -19.97 16.40 19.99
N LEU A 149 -19.12 17.43 19.81
CA LEU A 149 -18.77 18.39 20.86
C LEU A 149 -19.48 19.74 20.68
N ILE A 150 -20.25 19.90 19.60
CA ILE A 150 -20.97 21.14 19.24
C ILE A 150 -22.50 20.92 19.21
N ALA A 151 -22.97 19.68 19.42
CA ALA A 151 -24.39 19.32 19.57
C ALA A 151 -24.68 18.93 21.02
#